data_AF-A0A7R9MDP7-F1
#
_entry.id   AF-A0A7R9MDP7-F1
#
_cell.length_a   1.000
_cell.length_b   1.000
_cell.length_c   1.000
_cell.angle_alpha   90.00
_cell.angle_beta   90.00
_cell.angle_gamma   90.00
#
_symmetry.space_group_name_H-M   'P 1'
#
loop_
_entity.id
_entity.type
_entity.pdbx_description
1 polymer ?
#
loop_
_entity_poly.entity_id
_entity_poly.type
_entity_poly.pdbx_seq_one_letter_code
_entity_poly.pdbx_strand_id
1 'polypeptide(L)'
;MEICAKELNFYGDILIKNLSKTVTLFTDSVINDLLSQIPYKHSLTVQKMAKPYDYICLPQNKENCFNTFCPLVVNPRHSIALSAHRLMIKFIPFLMQDVIQTTEVLDREEEENLLSPPKTILSLLEQMDGIIDTMLSEYLIGDCICVVEADTDSFTYTLGYLLLWTQILEIFGQLSDEMKPQLTAFLRQSSYLSRLLENLFRLMPLSATDVNAIDGQWLSTTTINEWTESLVDQRLESTHIQRLSTHLYYLILRRLPASVRQWWNNCDRKTADAVNKYTASYFSGVLCAQELEAVQRADITQFKNMAVKARPQAREVVANYTIEEITIELLIQLPANHPLGPVGIDSGRRVGVSGTQWRTWLLQLTTFLTHQNGSILDGLILWKKNIDKRFEGVDECMICFYVLHGQTCQLPRLQCKYCKKRYHSACLYRWFNTSNNSTCPNCRNLF
;
A
#
# COMPACT_ATOMS: atom_id res chain seq x y z
N MET A 1 -23.21 1.48 -29.54
CA MET A 1 -22.59 2.36 -30.56
C MET A 1 -23.60 3.25 -31.26
N GLU A 2 -24.70 2.73 -31.82
CA GLU A 2 -25.69 3.55 -32.56
C GLU A 2 -26.59 4.45 -31.69
N ILE A 3 -26.80 4.09 -30.42
CA ILE A 3 -27.61 4.89 -29.47
C ILE A 3 -26.77 6.05 -28.88
N CYS A 4 -25.51 5.81 -28.48
CA CYS A 4 -24.59 6.88 -28.10
C CYS A 4 -24.24 7.81 -29.28
N ALA A 5 -24.27 7.31 -30.53
CA ALA A 5 -24.00 8.11 -31.71
C ALA A 5 -25.20 8.96 -32.19
N LYS A 6 -26.45 8.56 -31.90
CA LYS A 6 -27.66 9.30 -32.31
C LYS A 6 -28.01 10.49 -31.41
N GLU A 7 -27.63 10.46 -30.13
CA GLU A 7 -27.83 11.60 -29.24
C GLU A 7 -26.71 12.66 -29.33
N LEU A 8 -25.53 12.31 -29.85
CA LEU A 8 -24.37 13.19 -30.02
C LEU A 8 -24.28 13.80 -31.43
N ASN A 9 -25.41 14.28 -31.95
CA ASN A 9 -25.45 14.95 -33.25
C ASN A 9 -24.47 16.16 -33.25
N PHE A 10 -23.70 16.31 -34.34
CA PHE A 10 -22.84 17.45 -34.77
C PHE A 10 -21.30 17.28 -34.79
N TYR A 11 -20.81 17.18 -36.04
CA TYR A 11 -19.54 17.70 -36.60
C TYR A 11 -18.35 17.99 -35.67
N GLY A 12 -17.38 17.07 -35.70
CA GLY A 12 -15.92 17.32 -35.84
C GLY A 12 -15.18 18.08 -34.74
N ASP A 13 -15.47 19.36 -34.57
CA ASP A 13 -14.72 20.28 -33.71
C ASP A 13 -15.49 20.63 -32.42
N ILE A 14 -16.81 20.46 -32.43
CA ILE A 14 -17.68 20.73 -31.28
C ILE A 14 -17.62 19.57 -30.28
N LEU A 15 -17.45 18.32 -30.73
CA LEU A 15 -17.29 17.15 -29.86
C LEU A 15 -16.01 17.22 -29.02
N ILE A 16 -14.92 17.77 -29.56
CA ILE A 16 -13.64 17.95 -28.85
C ILE A 16 -13.79 19.04 -27.78
N LYS A 17 -14.46 20.14 -28.13
CA LYS A 17 -14.77 21.26 -27.20
C LYS A 17 -15.84 20.90 -26.17
N ASN A 18 -16.66 19.89 -26.45
CA ASN A 18 -17.71 19.40 -25.56
C ASN A 18 -17.28 18.17 -24.78
N LEU A 19 -16.35 17.30 -25.19
CA LEU A 19 -15.88 16.20 -24.34
C LEU A 19 -15.19 16.73 -23.07
N SER A 20 -14.37 17.79 -23.18
CA SER A 20 -13.78 18.41 -21.98
C SER A 20 -14.83 19.08 -21.08
N LYS A 21 -15.89 19.69 -21.65
CA LYS A 21 -17.02 20.31 -20.91
C LYS A 21 -18.12 19.36 -20.42
N THR A 22 -18.36 18.26 -21.12
CA THR A 22 -19.37 17.24 -20.77
C THR A 22 -18.84 16.37 -19.63
N VAL A 23 -17.53 16.16 -19.56
CA VAL A 23 -16.91 15.41 -18.45
C VAL A 23 -16.93 16.17 -17.12
N THR A 24 -16.99 17.52 -17.14
CA THR A 24 -17.23 18.34 -15.94
C THR A 24 -18.67 18.29 -15.42
N LEU A 25 -19.64 17.75 -16.18
CA LEU A 25 -21.07 17.70 -15.81
C LEU A 25 -21.53 16.34 -15.29
N PHE A 26 -20.68 15.31 -15.31
CA PHE A 26 -21.01 14.02 -14.70
C PHE A 26 -20.89 14.11 -13.17
N THR A 27 -21.99 14.52 -12.53
CA THR A 27 -22.21 14.22 -11.12
C THR A 27 -22.40 12.72 -10.94
N ASP A 28 -22.17 12.20 -9.73
CA ASP A 28 -22.36 10.77 -9.42
C ASP A 28 -23.77 10.26 -9.79
N SER A 29 -24.79 11.14 -9.78
CA SER A 29 -26.15 10.79 -10.20
C SER A 29 -26.27 10.55 -11.70
N VAL A 30 -25.58 11.33 -12.55
CA VAL A 30 -25.64 11.16 -14.02
C VAL A 30 -24.89 9.90 -14.45
N ILE A 31 -23.81 9.55 -13.75
CA ILE A 31 -23.10 8.28 -13.95
C ILE A 31 -24.01 7.10 -13.58
N ASN A 32 -24.70 7.17 -12.43
CA ASN A 32 -25.66 6.14 -12.01
C ASN A 32 -26.86 6.00 -12.97
N ASP A 33 -27.34 7.10 -13.54
CA ASP A 33 -28.46 7.09 -14.48
C ASP A 33 -28.04 6.57 -15.87
N LEU A 34 -26.81 6.85 -16.32
CA LEU A 34 -26.24 6.22 -17.52
C LEU A 34 -26.06 4.72 -17.36
N LEU A 35 -25.68 4.26 -16.16
CA LEU A 35 -25.53 2.83 -15.85
C LEU A 35 -26.87 2.08 -15.78
N SER A 36 -27.95 2.76 -15.37
CA SER A 36 -29.30 2.17 -15.28
C SER A 36 -29.97 1.96 -16.65
N GLN A 37 -29.51 2.69 -17.69
CA GLN A 37 -30.10 2.71 -19.03
C GLN A 37 -29.46 1.74 -20.03
N ILE A 38 -28.42 0.99 -19.64
CA ILE A 38 -27.77 0.01 -20.53
C ILE A 38 -28.62 -1.28 -20.60
N PRO A 39 -29.15 -1.66 -21.78
CA PRO A 39 -30.08 -2.78 -21.89
C PRO A 39 -29.40 -4.13 -21.60
N TYR A 40 -29.98 -4.87 -20.67
CA TYR A 40 -29.59 -6.22 -20.27
C TYR A 40 -29.83 -7.25 -21.39
N LYS A 41 -28.79 -7.90 -21.89
CA LYS A 41 -28.91 -9.17 -22.63
C LYS A 41 -27.77 -10.13 -22.27
N HIS A 42 -28.17 -11.32 -21.86
CA HIS A 42 -27.36 -12.43 -21.35
C HIS A 42 -26.04 -12.71 -22.07
N SER A 43 -24.98 -12.99 -21.29
CA SER A 43 -24.06 -14.10 -21.59
C SER A 43 -23.48 -14.71 -20.31
N LEU A 44 -24.25 -15.59 -19.66
CA LEU A 44 -23.67 -16.69 -18.90
C LEU A 44 -23.07 -17.64 -19.95
N THR A 45 -21.74 -17.71 -20.06
CA THR A 45 -20.91 -18.89 -20.40
C THR A 45 -19.51 -18.43 -20.82
N VAL A 46 -18.64 -18.11 -19.87
CA VAL A 46 -17.18 -18.32 -19.99
C VAL A 46 -16.68 -18.85 -18.64
N GLN A 47 -17.26 -19.95 -18.19
CA GLN A 47 -16.61 -20.85 -17.24
C GLN A 47 -16.08 -22.02 -18.06
N LYS A 48 -14.83 -22.41 -17.80
CA LYS A 48 -14.04 -23.47 -18.47
C LYS A 48 -13.12 -22.97 -19.58
N MET A 49 -12.08 -22.25 -19.19
CA MET A 49 -10.69 -22.47 -19.63
C MET A 49 -9.81 -21.66 -18.67
N ALA A 50 -9.51 -22.25 -17.51
CA ALA A 50 -8.63 -21.64 -16.52
C ALA A 50 -7.21 -21.53 -17.12
N LYS A 51 -6.77 -20.30 -17.38
CA LYS A 51 -5.35 -19.95 -17.32
C LYS A 51 -4.95 -19.93 -15.83
N PRO A 52 -3.66 -20.04 -15.47
CA PRO A 52 -3.23 -20.04 -14.06
C PRO A 52 -3.48 -18.72 -13.28
N TYR A 53 -4.20 -17.75 -13.86
CA TYR A 53 -4.50 -16.45 -13.26
C TYR A 53 -5.99 -16.15 -13.47
N ASP A 54 -6.68 -15.74 -12.39
CA ASP A 54 -8.03 -15.18 -12.47
C ASP A 54 -7.94 -13.67 -12.72
N TYR A 55 -8.78 -13.17 -13.60
CA TYR A 55 -8.90 -11.72 -13.85
C TYR A 55 -9.82 -11.11 -12.80
N ILE A 56 -9.60 -9.84 -12.45
CA ILE A 56 -10.66 -9.02 -11.83
C ILE A 56 -11.86 -9.02 -12.80
N CYS A 57 -12.85 -9.86 -12.51
CA CYS A 57 -14.08 -9.98 -13.27
C CYS A 57 -14.95 -8.74 -13.01
N LEU A 58 -15.18 -7.95 -14.05
CA LEU A 58 -15.97 -6.73 -13.93
C LEU A 58 -17.47 -7.07 -14.08
N PRO A 59 -18.38 -6.42 -13.34
CA PRO A 59 -19.82 -6.56 -13.56
C PRO A 59 -20.18 -6.20 -15.01
N GLN A 60 -21.02 -7.00 -15.67
CA GLN A 60 -21.14 -7.00 -17.14
C GLN A 60 -21.51 -5.63 -17.77
N ASN A 61 -22.33 -4.81 -17.09
CA ASN A 61 -22.65 -3.44 -17.56
C ASN A 61 -21.46 -2.48 -17.42
N LYS A 62 -20.66 -2.65 -16.36
CA LYS A 62 -19.49 -1.85 -16.03
C LYS A 62 -18.26 -2.27 -16.85
N GLU A 63 -18.16 -3.56 -17.16
CA GLU A 63 -17.14 -4.15 -18.03
C GLU A 63 -17.18 -3.56 -19.44
N ASN A 64 -18.37 -3.39 -20.02
CA ASN A 64 -18.52 -2.82 -21.36
C ASN A 64 -18.02 -1.38 -21.45
N CYS A 65 -18.31 -0.54 -20.45
CA CYS A 65 -17.80 0.82 -20.38
C CYS A 65 -16.27 0.82 -20.25
N PHE A 66 -15.73 0.02 -19.33
CA PHE A 66 -14.30 -0.07 -19.09
C PHE A 66 -13.53 -0.58 -20.34
N ASN A 67 -14.07 -1.60 -21.01
CA ASN A 67 -13.52 -2.15 -22.23
C ASN A 67 -13.62 -1.19 -23.43
N THR A 68 -14.57 -0.26 -23.40
CA THR A 68 -14.70 0.79 -24.42
C THR A 68 -13.68 1.91 -24.23
N PHE A 69 -13.45 2.34 -22.98
CA PHE A 69 -12.52 3.44 -22.70
C PHE A 69 -11.04 3.02 -22.66
N CYS A 70 -10.74 1.78 -22.25
CA CYS A 70 -9.36 1.33 -22.09
C CYS A 70 -8.51 1.46 -23.38
N PRO A 71 -8.98 1.03 -24.57
CA PRO A 71 -8.23 1.22 -25.82
C PRO A 71 -7.97 2.70 -26.18
N LEU A 72 -8.79 3.63 -25.67
CA LEU A 72 -8.65 5.06 -25.96
C LEU A 72 -7.49 5.70 -25.19
N VAL A 73 -6.95 5.05 -24.15
CA VAL A 73 -5.81 5.56 -23.36
C VAL A 73 -4.51 5.66 -24.19
N VAL A 74 -4.41 4.90 -25.27
CA VAL A 74 -3.26 4.93 -26.21
C VAL A 74 -3.59 5.69 -27.50
N ASN A 75 -4.63 6.52 -27.50
CA ASN A 75 -5.03 7.25 -28.70
C ASN A 75 -3.97 8.30 -29.09
N PRO A 76 -3.61 8.42 -30.39
CA PRO A 76 -2.66 9.45 -30.87
C PRO A 76 -3.05 10.89 -30.50
N ARG A 77 -4.34 11.16 -30.33
CA ARG A 77 -4.81 12.43 -29.76
C ARG A 77 -4.79 12.34 -28.24
N HIS A 78 -3.81 13.01 -27.63
CA HIS A 78 -3.65 13.01 -26.18
C HIS A 78 -4.89 13.50 -25.41
N SER A 79 -5.67 14.43 -25.96
CA SER A 79 -6.90 14.90 -25.31
C SER A 79 -7.93 13.79 -25.14
N ILE A 80 -8.02 12.86 -26.11
CA ILE A 80 -8.85 11.65 -26.04
C ILE A 80 -8.27 10.69 -25.00
N ALA A 81 -6.96 10.45 -25.02
CA ALA A 81 -6.27 9.57 -24.08
C ALA A 81 -6.44 10.01 -22.62
N LEU A 82 -6.20 11.28 -22.33
CA LEU A 82 -6.35 11.88 -21.00
C LEU A 82 -7.80 11.88 -20.54
N SER A 83 -8.76 12.17 -21.43
CA SER A 83 -10.19 12.11 -21.11
C SER A 83 -10.65 10.69 -20.77
N ALA A 84 -10.22 9.69 -21.56
CA ALA A 84 -10.50 8.29 -21.30
C ALA A 84 -9.89 7.82 -19.97
N HIS A 85 -8.63 8.18 -19.71
CA HIS A 85 -7.96 7.92 -18.44
C HIS A 85 -8.74 8.51 -17.26
N ARG A 86 -9.13 9.79 -17.35
CA ARG A 86 -9.90 10.48 -16.31
C ARG A 86 -11.22 9.77 -16.00
N LEU A 87 -11.98 9.39 -17.03
CA LEU A 87 -13.24 8.67 -16.86
C LEU A 87 -13.01 7.34 -16.16
N MET A 88 -11.98 6.59 -16.54
CA MET A 88 -11.67 5.32 -15.90
C MET A 88 -11.21 5.48 -14.45
N ILE A 89 -10.37 6.47 -14.13
CA ILE A 89 -9.98 6.76 -12.74
C ILE A 89 -11.20 7.06 -11.87
N LYS A 90 -12.17 7.85 -12.36
CA LYS A 90 -13.44 8.09 -11.65
C LYS A 90 -14.30 6.83 -11.50
N PHE A 91 -14.20 5.90 -12.45
CA PHE A 91 -15.02 4.69 -12.48
C PHE A 91 -14.47 3.56 -11.60
N ILE A 92 -13.16 3.48 -11.41
CA ILE A 92 -12.47 2.41 -10.67
C ILE A 92 -13.05 2.19 -9.24
N PRO A 93 -13.33 3.22 -8.42
CA PRO A 93 -13.92 3.00 -7.10
C PRO A 93 -15.27 2.27 -7.13
N PHE A 94 -16.16 2.67 -8.04
CA PHE A 94 -17.48 2.02 -8.23
C PHE A 94 -17.36 0.61 -8.79
N LEU A 95 -16.27 0.35 -9.54
CA LEU A 95 -15.98 -0.96 -10.10
C LEU A 95 -15.50 -1.91 -9.01
N MET A 96 -14.58 -1.44 -8.16
CA MET A 96 -13.94 -2.27 -7.13
C MET A 96 -14.88 -2.57 -5.96
N GLN A 97 -15.82 -1.68 -5.63
CA GLN A 97 -16.87 -1.98 -4.65
C GLN A 97 -17.67 -3.23 -5.01
N ASP A 98 -18.10 -3.37 -6.28
CA ASP A 98 -18.85 -4.55 -6.72
C ASP A 98 -17.99 -5.82 -6.74
N VAL A 99 -16.71 -5.69 -7.13
CA VAL A 99 -15.75 -6.80 -7.16
C VAL A 99 -15.53 -7.34 -5.74
N ILE A 100 -15.28 -6.46 -4.77
CA ILE A 100 -15.08 -6.86 -3.37
C ILE A 100 -16.32 -7.58 -2.84
N GLN A 101 -17.51 -7.04 -3.10
CA GLN A 101 -18.77 -7.67 -2.67
C GLN A 101 -19.01 -9.05 -3.31
N THR A 102 -18.57 -9.26 -4.54
CA THR A 102 -18.75 -10.55 -5.24
C THR A 102 -17.69 -11.57 -4.86
N THR A 103 -16.45 -11.14 -4.62
CA THR A 103 -15.34 -12.00 -4.16
C THR A 103 -15.55 -12.49 -2.73
N GLU A 104 -16.01 -11.64 -1.80
CA GLU A 104 -16.33 -12.05 -0.41
C GLU A 104 -17.39 -13.18 -0.34
N VAL A 105 -18.24 -13.31 -1.36
CA VAL A 105 -19.25 -14.38 -1.46
C VAL A 105 -18.63 -15.70 -1.95
N LEU A 106 -17.57 -15.63 -2.75
CA LEU A 106 -16.88 -16.77 -3.38
C LEU A 106 -15.72 -17.32 -2.52
N ASP A 107 -15.17 -16.53 -1.61
CA ASP A 107 -14.06 -16.87 -0.67
C ASP A 107 -14.36 -18.02 0.32
N ARG A 108 -15.43 -18.80 0.12
CA ARG A 108 -15.66 -20.04 0.86
C ARG A 108 -15.07 -21.29 0.20
N GLU A 109 -14.62 -21.23 -1.06
CA GLU A 109 -14.28 -22.46 -1.80
C GLU A 109 -12.89 -22.56 -2.46
N GLU A 110 -12.14 -21.49 -2.76
CA GLU A 110 -10.83 -21.62 -3.46
C GLU A 110 -9.76 -20.59 -3.01
N GLU A 111 -8.73 -21.04 -2.28
CA GLU A 111 -7.66 -20.18 -1.67
C GLU A 111 -6.45 -19.86 -2.57
N GLU A 112 -6.39 -20.31 -3.84
CA GLU A 112 -5.12 -20.32 -4.62
C GLU A 112 -5.06 -19.44 -5.88
N ASN A 113 -6.12 -18.72 -6.25
CA ASN A 113 -6.09 -17.97 -7.52
C ASN A 113 -5.45 -16.59 -7.36
N LEU A 114 -4.43 -16.33 -8.19
CA LEU A 114 -3.79 -15.03 -8.30
C LEU A 114 -4.71 -14.04 -9.02
N LEU A 115 -4.84 -12.83 -8.45
CA LEU A 115 -5.67 -11.77 -9.00
C LEU A 115 -4.89 -10.93 -10.01
N SER A 116 -5.31 -10.92 -11.27
CA SER A 116 -4.71 -10.09 -12.33
C SER A 116 -5.57 -8.86 -12.64
N PRO A 117 -4.98 -7.75 -13.17
CA PRO A 117 -5.74 -6.61 -13.64
C PRO A 117 -6.83 -7.00 -14.66
N PRO A 118 -7.86 -6.17 -14.89
CA PRO A 118 -8.87 -6.44 -15.90
C PRO A 118 -8.22 -6.77 -17.25
N LYS A 119 -8.72 -7.82 -17.91
CA LYS A 119 -8.10 -8.41 -19.12
C LYS A 119 -7.75 -7.39 -20.20
N THR A 120 -8.61 -6.41 -20.42
CA THR A 120 -8.41 -5.36 -21.44
C THR A 120 -7.21 -4.46 -21.11
N ILE A 121 -7.04 -4.09 -19.84
CA ILE A 121 -5.83 -3.38 -19.38
C ILE A 121 -4.61 -4.27 -19.60
N LEU A 122 -4.67 -5.53 -19.19
CA LEU A 122 -3.52 -6.42 -19.29
C LEU A 122 -3.08 -6.64 -20.74
N SER A 123 -4.02 -6.86 -21.66
CA SER A 123 -3.71 -7.04 -23.08
C SER A 123 -3.10 -5.80 -23.71
N LEU A 124 -3.57 -4.62 -23.31
CA LEU A 124 -3.03 -3.36 -23.83
C LEU A 124 -1.67 -3.06 -23.20
N LEU A 125 -1.51 -3.35 -21.91
CA LEU A 125 -0.24 -3.26 -21.21
C LEU A 125 0.81 -4.15 -21.88
N GLU A 126 0.49 -5.40 -22.20
CA GLU A 126 1.41 -6.33 -22.90
C GLU A 126 1.92 -5.75 -24.22
N GLN A 127 1.05 -5.11 -25.01
CA GLN A 127 1.43 -4.47 -26.25
C GLN A 127 2.35 -3.26 -26.00
N MET A 128 1.99 -2.40 -25.05
CA MET A 128 2.78 -1.21 -24.73
C MET A 128 4.13 -1.58 -24.11
N ASP A 129 4.19 -2.58 -23.24
CA ASP A 129 5.40 -3.03 -22.56
C ASP A 129 6.46 -3.47 -23.57
N GLY A 130 6.09 -4.20 -24.62
CA GLY A 130 7.02 -4.59 -25.69
C GLY A 130 7.56 -3.39 -26.50
N ILE A 131 6.71 -2.39 -26.79
CA ILE A 131 7.12 -1.17 -27.50
C ILE A 131 8.09 -0.35 -26.65
N ILE A 132 7.72 -0.11 -25.39
CA ILE A 132 8.48 0.73 -24.47
C ILE A 132 9.80 0.08 -24.08
N ASP A 133 9.83 -1.21 -23.80
CA ASP A 133 11.08 -1.91 -23.49
C ASP A 133 12.06 -1.88 -24.67
N THR A 134 11.55 -2.07 -25.89
CA THR A 134 12.37 -1.94 -27.12
C THR A 134 12.91 -0.51 -27.26
N MET A 135 12.04 0.50 -27.11
CA MET A 135 12.40 1.91 -27.23
C MET A 135 13.44 2.35 -26.19
N LEU A 136 13.35 1.80 -24.97
CA LEU A 136 14.19 2.19 -23.84
C LEU A 136 15.42 1.29 -23.65
N SER A 137 15.59 0.24 -24.46
CA SER A 137 16.65 -0.77 -24.31
C SER A 137 18.07 -0.22 -24.33
N GLU A 138 18.33 0.88 -25.05
CA GLU A 138 19.65 1.52 -25.13
C GLU A 138 19.97 2.44 -23.94
N TYR A 139 18.98 2.75 -23.10
CA TYR A 139 19.13 3.68 -21.98
C TYR A 139 19.47 2.93 -20.69
N LEU A 140 20.67 3.19 -20.17
CA LEU A 140 21.17 2.57 -18.95
C LEU A 140 20.84 3.43 -17.71
N ILE A 141 20.29 2.78 -16.68
CA ILE A 141 19.93 3.44 -15.43
C ILE A 141 21.18 4.03 -14.77
N GLY A 142 21.14 5.34 -14.51
CA GLY A 142 22.23 6.09 -13.89
C GLY A 142 23.24 6.69 -14.87
N ASP A 143 23.17 6.38 -16.16
CA ASP A 143 24.05 6.96 -17.19
C ASP A 143 23.36 8.03 -18.05
N CYS A 144 22.14 7.74 -18.50
CA CYS A 144 21.40 8.59 -19.42
C CYS A 144 19.89 8.53 -19.16
N ILE A 145 19.17 9.51 -19.70
CA ILE A 145 17.70 9.58 -19.65
C ILE A 145 17.20 9.55 -21.08
N CYS A 146 16.08 8.87 -21.30
CA CYS A 146 15.30 9.03 -22.51
C CYS A 146 14.36 10.24 -22.36
N VAL A 147 14.64 11.32 -23.08
CA VAL A 147 13.70 12.42 -23.26
C VAL A 147 12.81 12.08 -24.45
N VAL A 148 11.54 11.76 -24.17
CA VAL A 148 10.58 11.41 -25.20
C VAL A 148 10.00 12.70 -25.80
N GLU A 149 10.38 13.02 -27.03
CA GLU A 149 9.94 14.22 -27.75
C GLU A 149 8.42 14.25 -27.95
N ALA A 150 7.80 15.39 -27.67
CA ALA A 150 6.37 15.60 -27.88
C ALA A 150 5.97 15.44 -29.36
N ASP A 151 4.69 15.20 -29.61
CA ASP A 151 4.12 15.05 -30.96
C ASP A 151 4.68 13.83 -31.75
N THR A 152 5.30 12.85 -31.07
CA THR A 152 5.80 11.60 -31.66
C THR A 152 4.94 10.38 -31.29
N ASP A 153 5.05 9.30 -32.06
CA ASP A 153 4.43 8.01 -31.74
C ASP A 153 4.97 7.45 -30.41
N SER A 154 6.29 7.56 -30.20
CA SER A 154 6.96 7.23 -28.94
C SER A 154 6.32 7.94 -27.74
N PHE A 155 5.99 9.22 -27.88
CA PHE A 155 5.29 9.98 -26.84
C PHE A 155 3.90 9.42 -26.56
N THR A 156 3.12 9.13 -27.61
CA THR A 156 1.77 8.57 -27.50
C THR A 156 1.79 7.24 -26.73
N TYR A 157 2.68 6.32 -27.13
CA TYR A 157 2.78 5.02 -26.49
C TYR A 157 3.31 5.12 -25.06
N THR A 158 4.27 6.01 -24.79
CA THR A 158 4.80 6.22 -23.44
C THR A 158 3.75 6.83 -22.52
N LEU A 159 3.00 7.82 -22.99
CA LEU A 159 1.89 8.40 -22.24
C LEU A 159 0.85 7.32 -21.90
N GLY A 160 0.40 6.57 -22.90
CA GLY A 160 -0.58 5.50 -22.71
C GLY A 160 -0.11 4.43 -21.73
N TYR A 161 1.15 3.99 -21.83
CA TYR A 161 1.79 3.06 -20.89
C TYR A 161 1.73 3.56 -19.44
N LEU A 162 2.14 4.82 -19.21
CA LEU A 162 2.12 5.41 -17.86
C LEU A 162 0.70 5.58 -17.32
N LEU A 163 -0.26 5.97 -18.17
CA LEU A 163 -1.68 6.11 -17.78
C LEU A 163 -2.32 4.76 -17.42
N LEU A 164 -1.97 3.67 -18.11
CA LEU A 164 -2.41 2.31 -17.77
C LEU A 164 -1.88 1.88 -16.40
N TRP A 165 -0.60 2.13 -16.13
CA TRP A 165 -0.04 1.83 -14.81
C TRP A 165 -0.67 2.67 -13.69
N THR A 166 -0.97 3.93 -13.94
CA THR A 166 -1.73 4.75 -12.98
C THR A 166 -3.09 4.12 -12.66
N GLN A 167 -3.78 3.55 -13.64
CA GLN A 167 -5.05 2.84 -13.42
C GLN A 167 -4.86 1.53 -12.65
N ILE A 168 -3.81 0.75 -12.93
CA ILE A 168 -3.48 -0.48 -12.18
C ILE A 168 -3.20 -0.14 -10.71
N LEU A 169 -2.42 0.90 -10.46
CA LEU A 169 -2.16 1.35 -9.10
C LEU A 169 -3.44 1.85 -8.44
N GLU A 170 -4.33 2.54 -9.17
CA GLU A 170 -5.61 2.99 -8.64
C GLU A 170 -6.52 1.83 -8.26
N ILE A 171 -6.64 0.81 -9.13
CA ILE A 171 -7.31 -0.45 -8.80
C ILE A 171 -6.73 -1.06 -7.52
N PHE A 172 -5.40 -1.18 -7.43
CA PHE A 172 -4.73 -1.70 -6.24
C PHE A 172 -5.07 -0.91 -4.96
N GLY A 173 -5.23 0.41 -5.06
CA GLY A 173 -5.59 1.27 -3.93
C GLY A 173 -7.00 1.05 -3.39
N GLN A 174 -7.92 0.56 -4.23
CA GLN A 174 -9.31 0.31 -3.87
C GLN A 174 -9.56 -1.12 -3.37
N LEU A 175 -8.60 -2.05 -3.55
CA LEU A 175 -8.73 -3.44 -3.08
C LEU A 175 -8.72 -3.55 -1.55
N SER A 176 -9.33 -4.61 -1.03
CA SER A 176 -9.22 -4.98 0.40
C SER A 176 -7.82 -5.46 0.75
N ASP A 177 -7.49 -5.49 2.04
CA ASP A 177 -6.18 -5.94 2.51
C ASP A 177 -5.98 -7.46 2.29
N GLU A 178 -7.04 -8.25 2.16
CA GLU A 178 -6.96 -9.67 1.78
C GLU A 178 -6.61 -9.86 0.29
N MET A 179 -7.10 -8.99 -0.60
CA MET A 179 -6.92 -9.12 -2.06
C MET A 179 -5.59 -8.50 -2.56
N LYS A 180 -5.08 -7.44 -1.91
CA LYS A 180 -3.81 -6.80 -2.28
C LYS A 180 -2.62 -7.76 -2.42
N PRO A 181 -2.43 -8.76 -1.53
CA PRO A 181 -1.38 -9.77 -1.69
C PRO A 181 -1.48 -10.57 -2.99
N GLN A 182 -2.68 -10.91 -3.45
CA GLN A 182 -2.91 -11.68 -4.67
C GLN A 182 -2.46 -10.90 -5.91
N LEU A 183 -2.88 -9.62 -6.03
CA LEU A 183 -2.45 -8.75 -7.13
C LEU A 183 -0.95 -8.42 -7.06
N THR A 184 -0.41 -8.22 -5.86
CA THR A 184 1.04 -8.03 -5.66
C THR A 184 1.82 -9.26 -6.14
N ALA A 185 1.34 -10.46 -5.82
CA ALA A 185 1.97 -11.71 -6.23
C ALA A 185 1.90 -11.89 -7.77
N PHE A 186 0.78 -11.54 -8.41
CA PHE A 186 0.66 -11.52 -9.86
C PHE A 186 1.70 -10.60 -10.52
N LEU A 187 1.74 -9.32 -10.10
CA LEU A 187 2.66 -8.32 -10.67
C LEU A 187 4.14 -8.70 -10.49
N ARG A 188 4.45 -9.43 -9.41
CA ARG A 188 5.78 -9.95 -9.13
C ARG A 188 6.13 -11.15 -10.02
N GLN A 189 5.27 -12.16 -10.10
CA GLN A 189 5.54 -13.38 -10.87
C GLN A 189 5.64 -13.12 -12.38
N SER A 190 4.87 -12.16 -12.88
CA SER A 190 4.85 -11.74 -14.29
C SER A 190 6.00 -10.80 -14.68
N SER A 191 6.80 -10.33 -13.72
CA SER A 191 7.88 -9.34 -13.91
C SER A 191 7.44 -7.97 -14.43
N TYR A 192 6.14 -7.70 -14.60
CA TYR A 192 5.64 -6.40 -15.08
C TYR A 192 6.11 -5.23 -14.21
N LEU A 193 6.11 -5.40 -12.88
CA LEU A 193 6.55 -4.34 -11.97
C LEU A 193 8.06 -4.06 -12.08
N SER A 194 8.89 -5.09 -12.31
CA SER A 194 10.34 -4.91 -12.51
C SER A 194 10.62 -4.07 -13.74
N ARG A 195 9.99 -4.44 -14.87
CA ARG A 195 10.14 -3.72 -16.14
C ARG A 195 9.63 -2.29 -16.05
N LEU A 196 8.50 -2.07 -15.36
CA LEU A 196 8.03 -0.73 -15.07
C LEU A 196 9.06 0.09 -14.30
N LEU A 197 9.61 -0.44 -13.20
CA LEU A 197 10.60 0.28 -12.39
C LEU A 197 11.84 0.64 -13.22
N GLU A 198 12.33 -0.28 -14.04
CA GLU A 198 13.44 -0.02 -14.95
C GLU A 198 13.10 1.10 -15.96
N ASN A 199 11.95 0.99 -16.63
CA ASN A 199 11.48 1.99 -17.59
C ASN A 199 11.27 3.37 -16.94
N LEU A 200 10.76 3.43 -15.71
CA LEU A 200 10.61 4.68 -14.97
C LEU A 200 11.97 5.33 -14.70
N PHE A 201 12.97 4.57 -14.27
CA PHE A 201 14.31 5.11 -14.03
C PHE A 201 15.04 5.53 -15.31
N ARG A 202 14.62 5.03 -16.48
CA ARG A 202 15.08 5.50 -17.80
C ARG A 202 14.36 6.78 -18.27
N LEU A 203 13.15 7.05 -17.76
CA LEU A 203 12.32 8.21 -18.14
C LEU A 203 12.40 9.39 -17.14
N MET A 204 12.69 9.13 -15.87
CA MET A 204 12.74 10.15 -14.82
C MET A 204 13.95 11.10 -14.97
N PRO A 205 13.85 12.36 -14.51
CA PRO A 205 14.94 13.32 -14.61
C PRO A 205 16.15 12.93 -13.72
N LEU A 206 17.40 13.14 -14.17
CA LEU A 206 18.61 12.83 -13.38
C LEU A 206 18.98 13.93 -12.37
N SER A 207 18.54 15.16 -12.59
CA SER A 207 19.03 16.33 -11.84
C SER A 207 17.93 17.13 -11.16
N ALA A 208 18.29 17.75 -10.04
CA ALA A 208 17.39 18.42 -9.12
C ALA A 208 16.69 19.64 -9.72
N THR A 209 17.17 20.25 -10.80
CA THR A 209 16.60 21.51 -11.33
C THR A 209 15.16 21.36 -11.83
N ASP A 210 14.77 20.18 -12.32
CA ASP A 210 13.39 19.87 -12.71
C ASP A 210 12.54 19.32 -11.55
N VAL A 211 13.21 18.95 -10.45
CA VAL A 211 12.65 18.32 -9.25
C VAL A 211 12.56 19.30 -8.07
N ASN A 212 13.25 20.44 -8.11
CA ASN A 212 13.27 21.43 -7.03
C ASN A 212 11.93 22.16 -6.85
N ALA A 213 10.98 21.96 -7.77
CA ALA A 213 9.59 22.36 -7.63
C ALA A 213 8.70 21.32 -6.92
N ILE A 214 9.28 20.21 -6.42
CA ILE A 214 8.54 19.14 -5.77
C ILE A 214 8.18 19.54 -4.33
N ASP A 215 7.07 20.27 -4.18
CA ASP A 215 6.36 20.36 -2.90
C ASP A 215 5.69 19.00 -2.58
N GLY A 216 5.65 18.55 -1.33
CA GLY A 216 5.03 17.25 -0.97
C GLY A 216 3.56 17.14 -1.41
N GLN A 217 2.91 18.28 -1.65
CA GLN A 217 1.51 18.38 -2.06
C GLN A 217 1.24 17.92 -3.51
N TRP A 218 2.12 18.17 -4.49
CA TRP A 218 1.86 17.78 -5.90
C TRP A 218 1.98 16.27 -6.13
N LEU A 219 2.65 15.55 -5.22
CA LEU A 219 2.78 14.10 -5.24
C LEU A 219 1.47 13.40 -4.84
N SER A 220 0.44 14.12 -4.37
CA SER A 220 -0.82 13.49 -4.01
C SER A 220 -1.58 12.92 -5.23
N THR A 221 -2.33 11.84 -5.04
CA THR A 221 -3.14 11.21 -6.11
C THR A 221 -4.24 12.17 -6.61
N THR A 222 -4.82 12.98 -5.74
CA THR A 222 -5.81 13.98 -6.14
C THR A 222 -5.18 15.03 -7.05
N THR A 223 -4.01 15.54 -6.67
CA THR A 223 -3.33 16.58 -7.44
C THR A 223 -2.84 16.07 -8.80
N ILE A 224 -2.43 14.81 -8.94
CA ILE A 224 -2.08 14.28 -10.27
C ILE A 224 -3.30 14.16 -11.17
N ASN A 225 -4.46 13.81 -10.63
CA ASN A 225 -5.69 13.69 -11.40
C ASN A 225 -6.18 15.06 -11.87
N GLU A 226 -6.10 16.07 -11.00
CA GLU A 226 -6.37 17.47 -11.35
C GLU A 226 -5.37 17.99 -12.39
N TRP A 227 -4.08 17.64 -12.24
CA TRP A 227 -3.05 18.03 -13.19
C TRP A 227 -3.26 17.37 -14.55
N THR A 228 -3.48 16.06 -14.62
CA THR A 228 -3.77 15.36 -15.90
C THR A 228 -5.06 15.86 -16.56
N GLU A 229 -6.06 16.27 -15.77
CA GLU A 229 -7.25 16.95 -16.27
C GLU A 229 -6.91 18.29 -16.92
N SER A 230 -6.04 19.10 -16.30
CA SER A 230 -5.64 20.38 -16.85
C SER A 230 -4.92 20.27 -18.20
N LEU A 231 -4.28 19.12 -18.47
CA LEU A 231 -3.53 18.86 -19.70
C LEU A 231 -4.40 18.54 -20.92
N VAL A 232 -5.71 18.28 -20.74
CA VAL A 232 -6.61 17.88 -21.84
C VAL A 232 -6.68 18.95 -22.95
N ASP A 233 -6.63 20.22 -22.56
CA ASP A 233 -6.74 21.37 -23.47
C ASP A 233 -5.38 22.07 -23.71
N GLN A 234 -4.26 21.47 -23.29
CA GLN A 234 -2.92 22.06 -23.38
C GLN A 234 -2.04 21.32 -24.39
N ARG A 235 -1.03 22.02 -24.93
CA ARG A 235 0.02 21.35 -25.69
C ARG A 235 0.90 20.54 -24.74
N LEU A 236 1.19 19.30 -25.11
CA LEU A 236 2.07 18.45 -24.32
C LEU A 236 3.54 18.68 -24.66
N GLU A 237 4.38 18.57 -23.64
CA GLU A 237 5.83 18.68 -23.71
C GLU A 237 6.47 17.42 -23.12
N SER A 238 7.73 17.15 -23.45
CA SER A 238 8.50 16.00 -22.94
C SER A 238 8.58 15.96 -21.41
N THR A 239 8.56 17.12 -20.76
CA THR A 239 8.55 17.27 -19.29
C THR A 239 7.31 16.61 -18.64
N HIS A 240 6.20 16.51 -19.36
CA HIS A 240 4.99 15.85 -18.85
C HIS A 240 5.17 14.35 -18.66
N ILE A 241 5.92 13.67 -19.54
CA ILE A 241 6.27 12.25 -19.37
C ILE A 241 7.13 12.08 -18.14
N GLN A 242 8.18 12.90 -18.01
CA GLN A 242 9.10 12.87 -16.87
C GLN A 242 8.37 13.09 -15.53
N ARG A 243 7.43 14.05 -15.49
CA ARG A 243 6.60 14.33 -14.32
C ARG A 243 5.66 13.18 -13.98
N LEU A 244 5.01 12.59 -14.98
CA LEU A 244 4.13 11.44 -14.79
C LEU A 244 4.91 10.20 -14.31
N SER A 245 6.09 9.95 -14.88
CA SER A 245 7.00 8.88 -14.43
C SER A 245 7.43 9.06 -12.97
N THR A 246 7.80 10.28 -12.59
CA THR A 246 8.18 10.65 -11.22
C THR A 246 7.02 10.42 -10.24
N HIS A 247 5.81 10.84 -10.63
CA HIS A 247 4.61 10.59 -9.83
C HIS A 247 4.29 9.10 -9.69
N LEU A 248 4.37 8.35 -10.79
CA LEU A 248 4.09 6.93 -10.77
C LEU A 248 5.08 6.19 -9.87
N TYR A 249 6.36 6.54 -9.91
CA TYR A 249 7.35 5.98 -9.00
C TYR A 249 7.00 6.28 -7.52
N TYR A 250 6.59 7.49 -7.20
CA TYR A 250 6.09 7.83 -5.86
C TYR A 250 4.88 6.98 -5.44
N LEU A 251 3.90 6.78 -6.33
CA LEU A 251 2.74 5.93 -6.03
C LEU A 251 3.16 4.49 -5.75
N ILE A 252 4.13 3.96 -6.51
CA ILE A 252 4.67 2.62 -6.28
C ILE A 252 5.39 2.55 -4.94
N LEU A 253 6.20 3.55 -4.59
CA LEU A 253 6.85 3.63 -3.26
C LEU A 253 5.83 3.64 -2.12
N ARG A 254 4.68 4.31 -2.31
CA ARG A 254 3.62 4.38 -1.29
C ARG A 254 2.76 3.12 -1.20
N ARG A 255 2.40 2.52 -2.35
CA ARG A 255 1.44 1.40 -2.42
C ARG A 255 2.11 0.02 -2.41
N LEU A 256 3.33 -0.09 -2.94
CA LEU A 256 4.06 -1.35 -3.11
C LEU A 256 5.52 -1.30 -2.58
N PRO A 257 5.78 -0.71 -1.38
CA PRO A 257 7.14 -0.55 -0.88
C PRO A 257 7.90 -1.88 -0.71
N ALA A 258 7.22 -2.96 -0.35
CA ALA A 258 7.85 -4.28 -0.20
C ALA A 258 8.37 -4.82 -1.54
N SER A 259 7.58 -4.64 -2.61
CA SER A 259 7.98 -5.06 -3.96
C SER A 259 9.14 -4.22 -4.49
N VAL A 260 9.16 -2.91 -4.22
CA VAL A 260 10.28 -2.05 -4.59
C VAL A 260 11.56 -2.47 -3.86
N ARG A 261 11.50 -2.74 -2.56
CA ARG A 261 12.64 -3.26 -1.80
C ARG A 261 13.17 -4.56 -2.39
N GLN A 262 12.28 -5.48 -2.73
CA GLN A 262 12.66 -6.76 -3.34
C GLN A 262 13.36 -6.55 -4.69
N TRP A 263 12.81 -5.70 -5.57
CA TRP A 263 13.43 -5.35 -6.84
C TRP A 263 14.80 -4.70 -6.65
N TRP A 264 14.88 -3.68 -5.79
CA TRP A 264 16.10 -2.93 -5.49
C TRP A 264 17.24 -3.83 -4.96
N ASN A 265 16.91 -4.79 -4.10
CA ASN A 265 17.88 -5.78 -3.58
C ASN A 265 18.39 -6.75 -4.65
N ASN A 266 17.65 -6.91 -5.76
CA ASN A 266 18.03 -7.76 -6.89
C ASN A 266 18.73 -7.00 -8.02
N CYS A 267 18.73 -5.67 -7.98
CA CYS A 267 19.44 -4.84 -8.94
C CYS A 267 20.96 -5.02 -8.83
N ASP A 268 21.67 -4.79 -9.93
CA ASP A 268 23.13 -4.62 -9.87
C ASP A 268 23.49 -3.38 -9.06
N ARG A 269 24.74 -3.34 -8.57
CA ARG A 269 25.20 -2.27 -7.67
C ARG A 269 25.00 -0.87 -8.24
N LYS A 270 25.22 -0.67 -9.54
CA LYS A 270 25.13 0.66 -10.16
C LYS A 270 23.69 1.14 -10.19
N THR A 271 22.77 0.28 -10.64
CA THR A 271 21.33 0.56 -10.63
C THR A 271 20.84 0.79 -9.20
N ALA A 272 21.23 -0.07 -8.25
CA ALA A 272 20.83 0.06 -6.86
C ALA A 272 21.31 1.38 -6.23
N ASP A 273 22.53 1.83 -6.52
CA ASP A 273 23.08 3.11 -6.05
C ASP A 273 22.33 4.31 -6.65
N ALA A 274 22.01 4.27 -7.95
CA ALA A 274 21.25 5.30 -8.64
C ALA A 274 19.82 5.43 -8.06
N VAL A 275 19.14 4.30 -7.89
CA VAL A 275 17.81 4.22 -7.26
C VAL A 275 17.88 4.80 -5.85
N ASN A 276 18.81 4.32 -5.02
CA ASN A 276 18.95 4.77 -3.64
C ASN A 276 19.17 6.28 -3.53
N LYS A 277 20.08 6.83 -4.34
CA LYS A 277 20.36 8.28 -4.35
C LYS A 277 19.12 9.07 -4.74
N TYR A 278 18.40 8.64 -5.77
CA TYR A 278 17.20 9.32 -6.25
C TYR A 278 16.07 9.28 -5.19
N THR A 279 15.79 8.11 -4.63
CA THR A 279 14.75 7.92 -3.61
C THR A 279 15.02 8.73 -2.36
N ALA A 280 16.25 8.65 -1.83
CA ALA A 280 16.66 9.37 -0.64
C ALA A 280 16.58 10.90 -0.80
N SER A 281 16.90 11.40 -1.99
CA SER A 281 16.94 12.84 -2.25
C SER A 281 15.55 13.45 -2.41
N TYR A 282 14.61 12.74 -3.04
CA TYR A 282 13.37 13.36 -3.52
C TYR A 282 12.08 12.80 -2.93
N PHE A 283 12.07 11.55 -2.44
CA PHE A 283 10.84 10.90 -1.96
C PHE A 283 10.88 10.54 -0.49
N SER A 284 12.04 10.14 0.05
CA SER A 284 12.14 9.68 1.43
C SER A 284 11.67 10.71 2.45
N GLY A 285 11.97 12.00 2.25
CA GLY A 285 11.51 13.08 3.13
C GLY A 285 9.98 13.18 3.19
N VAL A 286 9.32 13.18 2.03
CA VAL A 286 7.86 13.29 1.91
C VAL A 286 7.16 12.04 2.47
N LEU A 287 7.66 10.85 2.12
CA LEU A 287 7.10 9.57 2.59
C LEU A 287 7.23 9.42 4.11
N CYS A 288 8.40 9.74 4.68
CA CYS A 288 8.57 9.76 6.14
C CYS A 288 7.64 10.76 6.81
N ALA A 289 7.50 11.98 6.27
CA ALA A 289 6.62 12.97 6.84
C ALA A 289 5.16 12.48 6.87
N GLN A 290 4.68 11.84 5.80
CA GLN A 290 3.33 11.30 5.70
C GLN A 290 3.06 10.18 6.71
N GLU A 291 3.97 9.21 6.85
CA GLU A 291 3.83 8.14 7.84
C GLU A 291 3.79 8.71 9.27
N LEU A 292 4.65 9.68 9.58
CA LEU A 292 4.71 10.30 10.90
C LEU A 292 3.47 11.16 11.18
N GLU A 293 2.96 11.86 10.17
CA GLU A 293 1.74 12.65 10.28
C GLU A 293 0.50 11.76 10.41
N ALA A 294 0.44 10.62 9.70
CA ALA A 294 -0.61 9.61 9.88
C ALA A 294 -0.64 9.09 11.32
N VAL A 295 0.53 8.82 11.91
CA VAL A 295 0.64 8.43 13.32
C VAL A 295 0.20 9.55 14.27
N GLN A 296 0.48 10.82 13.97
CA GLN A 296 0.05 11.96 14.80
C GLN A 296 -1.46 12.21 14.75
N ARG A 297 -2.07 12.00 13.59
CA ARG A 297 -3.52 12.19 13.40
C ARG A 297 -4.35 11.00 13.87
N ALA A 298 -3.73 9.82 14.01
CA ALA A 298 -4.41 8.63 14.48
C ALA A 298 -5.07 8.89 15.84
N ASP A 299 -6.30 8.42 16.00
CA ASP A 299 -7.03 8.58 17.25
C ASP A 299 -6.41 7.69 18.35
N ILE A 300 -5.55 8.31 19.17
CA ILE A 300 -4.84 7.63 20.25
C ILE A 300 -5.80 7.04 21.28
N THR A 301 -7.05 7.53 21.37
CA THR A 301 -8.04 7.01 22.32
C THR A 301 -8.45 5.57 22.01
N GLN A 302 -8.28 5.10 20.77
CA GLN A 302 -8.50 3.71 20.38
C GLN A 302 -7.41 2.77 20.92
N PHE A 303 -6.25 3.31 21.30
CA PHE A 303 -5.11 2.56 21.78
C PHE A 303 -5.08 2.50 23.32
N LYS A 304 -6.08 1.84 23.92
CA LYS A 304 -6.11 1.62 25.38
C LYS A 304 -4.77 1.07 25.87
N ASN A 305 -4.25 1.65 26.95
CA ASN A 305 -2.94 1.31 27.55
C ASN A 305 -1.72 1.63 26.68
N MET A 306 -1.84 2.31 25.54
CA MET A 306 -0.71 2.66 24.69
C MET A 306 -0.73 4.14 24.29
N ALA A 307 0.37 4.84 24.56
CA ALA A 307 0.61 6.20 24.10
C ALA A 307 1.60 6.18 22.93
N VAL A 308 1.29 6.88 21.85
CA VAL A 308 2.13 6.94 20.65
C VAL A 308 2.57 8.39 20.41
N LYS A 309 3.85 8.58 20.06
CA LYS A 309 4.43 9.89 19.78
C LYS A 309 5.35 9.80 18.56
N ALA A 310 5.04 10.55 17.51
CA ALA A 310 5.94 10.74 16.37
C ALA A 310 6.95 11.86 16.63
N ARG A 311 8.17 11.70 16.10
CA ARG A 311 9.28 12.65 16.16
C ARG A 311 9.79 12.92 14.73
N PRO A 312 9.17 13.84 13.98
CA PRO A 312 9.51 14.13 12.58
C PRO A 312 10.99 14.40 12.31
N GLN A 313 11.64 15.19 13.17
CA GLN A 313 13.05 15.56 13.02
C GLN A 313 14.01 14.35 13.11
N ALA A 314 13.66 13.34 13.90
CA ALA A 314 14.46 12.12 14.06
C ALA A 314 14.02 10.99 13.11
N ARG A 315 12.88 11.17 12.41
CA ARG A 315 12.17 10.11 11.66
C ARG A 315 11.82 8.91 12.53
N GLU A 316 11.38 9.18 13.76
CA GLU A 316 11.11 8.17 14.78
C GLU A 316 9.65 8.17 15.22
N VAL A 317 9.14 7.00 15.57
CA VAL A 317 7.89 6.81 16.30
C VAL A 317 8.20 6.08 17.60
N VAL A 318 7.72 6.63 18.72
CA VAL A 318 7.84 6.02 20.04
C VAL A 318 6.45 5.59 20.50
N ALA A 319 6.31 4.32 20.85
CA ALA A 319 5.11 3.78 21.45
C ALA A 319 5.41 3.26 22.86
N ASN A 320 4.61 3.71 23.82
CA ASN A 320 4.71 3.37 25.23
C ASN A 320 3.46 2.62 25.66
N TYR A 321 3.59 1.32 25.90
CA TYR A 321 2.52 0.49 26.41
C TYR A 321 2.63 0.36 27.93
N THR A 322 1.58 0.68 28.68
CA THR A 322 1.60 0.72 30.15
C THR A 322 0.66 -0.32 30.75
N ILE A 323 1.19 -1.13 31.68
CA ILE A 323 0.43 -2.08 32.49
C ILE A 323 0.73 -1.76 33.95
N GLU A 324 -0.31 -1.43 34.72
CA GLU A 324 -0.17 -0.99 36.11
C GLU A 324 0.78 0.21 36.19
N GLU A 325 2.01 0.03 36.67
CA GLU A 325 3.04 1.06 36.77
C GLU A 325 4.25 0.82 35.85
N ILE A 326 4.19 -0.20 35.00
CA ILE A 326 5.33 -0.59 34.17
C ILE A 326 5.05 -0.28 32.70
N THR A 327 5.99 0.47 32.11
CA THR A 327 5.95 0.85 30.69
C THR A 327 6.90 0.01 29.85
N ILE A 328 6.40 -0.48 28.72
CA ILE A 328 7.14 -1.14 27.64
C ILE A 328 7.26 -0.13 26.50
N GLU A 329 8.49 0.19 26.11
CA GLU A 329 8.79 1.14 25.05
C GLU A 329 9.21 0.44 23.76
N LEU A 330 8.65 0.89 22.64
CA LEU A 330 9.02 0.54 21.27
C LEU A 330 9.43 1.81 20.53
N LEU A 331 10.59 1.76 19.87
CA LEU A 331 11.09 2.79 18.98
C LEU A 331 11.15 2.24 17.56
N ILE A 332 10.48 2.90 16.64
CA ILE A 332 10.54 2.62 15.20
C ILE A 332 11.22 3.81 14.52
N GLN A 333 12.34 3.57 13.84
CA GLN A 333 13.12 4.59 13.14
C GLN A 333 13.12 4.31 11.64
N LEU A 334 12.63 5.28 10.86
CA LEU A 334 12.67 5.20 9.41
C LEU A 334 14.07 5.57 8.88
N PRO A 335 14.62 4.81 7.93
CA PRO A 335 15.95 5.07 7.39
C PRO A 335 15.95 6.31 6.48
N ALA A 336 17.14 6.83 6.18
CA ALA A 336 17.28 8.01 5.33
C ALA A 336 16.81 7.81 3.89
N ASN A 337 16.82 6.58 3.42
CA ASN A 337 16.36 6.15 2.10
C ASN A 337 15.02 5.40 2.19
N HIS A 338 14.18 5.68 3.19
CA HIS A 338 12.86 5.06 3.30
C HIS A 338 12.05 5.25 1.99
N PRO A 339 11.39 4.20 1.46
CA PRO A 339 11.14 2.89 2.05
C PRO A 339 12.13 1.79 1.64
N LEU A 340 13.26 2.11 1.01
CA LEU A 340 14.22 1.10 0.51
C LEU A 340 14.99 0.40 1.64
N GLY A 341 15.55 1.19 2.56
CA GLY A 341 16.34 0.68 3.67
C GLY A 341 15.48 -0.07 4.69
N PRO A 342 16.11 -0.90 5.54
CA PRO A 342 15.43 -1.55 6.65
C PRO A 342 14.97 -0.51 7.68
N VAL A 343 13.77 -0.74 8.23
CA VAL A 343 13.27 0.05 9.36
C VAL A 343 14.00 -0.37 10.63
N GLY A 344 14.59 0.61 11.33
CA GLY A 344 15.22 0.38 12.63
C GLY A 344 14.15 0.13 13.67
N ILE A 345 14.23 -0.98 14.39
CA ILE A 345 13.33 -1.27 15.51
C ILE A 345 14.17 -1.48 16.74
N ASP A 346 14.01 -0.58 17.70
CA ASP A 346 14.64 -0.69 19.01
C ASP A 346 13.57 -0.74 20.09
N SER A 347 13.95 -1.25 21.25
CA SER A 347 13.10 -1.34 22.41
C SER A 347 13.83 -0.79 23.61
N GLY A 348 13.14 0.03 24.40
CA GLY A 348 13.66 0.47 25.68
C GLY A 348 13.65 -0.67 26.72
N ARG A 349 12.99 -0.44 27.86
CA ARG A 349 12.98 -1.41 28.96
C ARG A 349 12.09 -2.62 28.63
N ARG A 350 12.68 -3.82 28.63
CA ARG A 350 11.98 -5.11 28.49
C ARG A 350 11.36 -5.53 29.83
N VAL A 351 10.09 -5.94 29.82
CA VAL A 351 9.29 -6.23 31.01
C VAL A 351 8.41 -7.45 30.75
N GLY A 352 8.30 -8.39 31.69
CA GLY A 352 7.29 -9.47 31.67
C GLY A 352 7.52 -10.60 30.66
N VAL A 353 8.53 -10.44 29.79
CA VAL A 353 8.71 -11.25 28.57
C VAL A 353 10.13 -11.82 28.55
N SER A 354 10.27 -13.08 28.12
CA SER A 354 11.60 -13.68 27.94
C SER A 354 12.32 -13.04 26.75
N GLY A 355 13.66 -13.03 26.77
CA GLY A 355 14.43 -12.49 25.65
C GLY A 355 14.11 -13.14 24.30
N THR A 356 13.76 -14.43 24.29
CA THR A 356 13.35 -15.15 23.08
C THR A 356 12.01 -14.66 22.55
N GLN A 357 10.98 -14.58 23.41
CA GLN A 357 9.65 -14.12 23.01
C GLN A 357 9.69 -12.67 22.50
N TRP A 358 10.50 -11.82 23.14
CA TRP A 358 10.70 -10.44 22.70
C TRP A 358 11.30 -10.37 21.30
N ARG A 359 12.37 -11.14 21.04
CA ARG A 359 12.96 -11.23 19.70
C ARG A 359 11.97 -11.73 18.66
N THR A 360 11.09 -12.67 19.01
CA THR A 360 10.02 -13.12 18.11
C THR A 360 9.06 -12.00 17.74
N TRP A 361 8.63 -11.17 18.69
CA TRP A 361 7.74 -10.04 18.40
C TRP A 361 8.43 -8.95 17.57
N LEU A 362 9.68 -8.63 17.88
CA LEU A 362 10.47 -7.69 17.07
C LEU A 362 10.64 -8.24 15.65
N LEU A 363 10.95 -9.52 15.49
CA LEU A 363 11.08 -10.17 14.18
C LEU A 363 9.76 -10.14 13.40
N GLN A 364 8.62 -10.37 14.06
CA GLN A 364 7.30 -10.26 13.44
C GLN A 364 7.03 -8.85 12.94
N LEU A 365 7.33 -7.83 13.76
CA LEU A 365 7.15 -6.43 13.39
C LEU A 365 8.11 -6.01 12.26
N THR A 366 9.40 -6.38 12.33
CA THR A 366 10.36 -6.13 11.25
C THR A 366 9.90 -6.81 9.95
N THR A 367 9.47 -8.08 10.03
CA THR A 367 8.97 -8.81 8.87
C THR A 367 7.75 -8.13 8.27
N PHE A 368 6.81 -7.69 9.10
CA PHE A 368 5.62 -6.96 8.67
C PHE A 368 6.00 -5.66 7.94
N LEU A 369 6.78 -4.78 8.58
CA LEU A 369 7.15 -3.48 8.01
C LEU A 369 8.07 -3.58 6.78
N THR A 370 8.81 -4.68 6.65
CA THR A 370 9.78 -4.88 5.54
C THR A 370 9.18 -5.64 4.37
N HIS A 371 8.34 -6.65 4.61
CA HIS A 371 7.88 -7.57 3.57
C HIS A 371 6.38 -7.46 3.26
N GLN A 372 5.62 -6.70 4.05
CA GLN A 372 4.22 -6.43 3.79
C GLN A 372 4.06 -4.95 3.44
N ASN A 373 3.05 -4.62 2.62
CA ASN A 373 2.74 -3.24 2.21
C ASN A 373 1.91 -2.50 3.29
N GLY A 374 2.17 -2.77 4.57
CA GLY A 374 1.45 -2.19 5.70
C GLY A 374 2.07 -0.89 6.21
N SER A 375 1.26 -0.04 6.84
CA SER A 375 1.71 1.24 7.42
C SER A 375 2.41 1.04 8.77
N ILE A 376 3.08 2.09 9.26
CA ILE A 376 3.65 2.10 10.62
C ILE A 376 2.54 1.96 11.66
N LEU A 377 1.37 2.53 11.42
CA LEU A 377 0.22 2.43 12.31
C LEU A 377 -0.29 0.99 12.42
N ASP A 378 -0.38 0.26 11.31
CA ASP A 378 -0.75 -1.16 11.29
C ASP A 378 0.26 -2.01 12.08
N GLY A 379 1.54 -1.68 11.94
CA GLY A 379 2.61 -2.30 12.73
C GLY A 379 2.44 -2.07 14.24
N LEU A 380 2.06 -0.86 14.66
CA LEU A 380 1.76 -0.55 16.06
C LEU A 380 0.53 -1.29 16.58
N ILE A 381 -0.53 -1.41 15.77
CA ILE A 381 -1.73 -2.19 16.09
C ILE A 381 -1.35 -3.67 16.30
N LEU A 382 -0.56 -4.24 15.40
CA LEU A 382 -0.08 -5.62 15.51
C LEU A 382 0.76 -5.84 16.78
N TRP A 383 1.69 -4.92 17.05
CA TRP A 383 2.53 -4.98 18.25
C TRP A 383 1.69 -4.91 19.53
N LYS A 384 0.75 -3.96 19.61
CA LYS A 384 -0.19 -3.86 20.73
C LYS A 384 -1.01 -5.13 20.91
N LYS A 385 -1.57 -5.69 19.83
CA LYS A 385 -2.35 -6.93 19.87
C LYS A 385 -1.55 -8.10 20.46
N ASN A 386 -0.26 -8.22 20.11
CA ASN A 386 0.63 -9.23 20.65
C ASN A 386 0.88 -9.03 22.16
N ILE A 387 1.01 -7.78 22.60
CA ILE A 387 1.16 -7.46 24.03
C ILE A 387 -0.14 -7.74 24.78
N ASP A 388 -1.28 -7.23 24.31
CA ASP A 388 -2.59 -7.46 24.95
C ASP A 388 -2.84 -8.96 25.15
N LYS A 389 -2.66 -9.76 24.08
CA LYS A 389 -2.82 -11.21 24.12
C LYS A 389 -1.87 -11.91 25.08
N ARG A 390 -0.70 -11.33 25.37
CA ARG A 390 0.25 -11.90 26.34
C ARG A 390 -0.25 -11.76 27.77
N PHE A 391 -0.91 -10.65 28.08
CA PHE A 391 -1.36 -10.33 29.43
C PHE A 391 -2.83 -10.69 29.67
N GLU A 392 -3.56 -11.03 28.60
CA GLU A 392 -4.91 -11.56 28.67
C GLU A 392 -4.97 -12.85 29.52
N GLY A 393 -5.85 -12.84 30.53
CA GLY A 393 -6.08 -14.00 31.40
C GLY A 393 -4.95 -14.35 32.37
N VAL A 394 -3.94 -13.48 32.54
CA VAL A 394 -2.88 -13.70 33.53
C VAL A 394 -3.35 -13.27 34.92
N ASP A 395 -3.45 -14.23 35.84
CA ASP A 395 -3.81 -13.97 37.24
C ASP A 395 -2.76 -13.09 37.93
N GLU A 396 -3.21 -12.16 38.76
CA GLU A 396 -2.36 -11.40 39.68
C GLU A 396 -1.72 -12.30 40.75
N CYS A 397 -0.58 -11.87 41.28
CA CYS A 397 0.04 -12.56 42.40
C CYS A 397 -0.77 -12.33 43.69
N MET A 398 -1.17 -13.39 44.40
CA MET A 398 -1.95 -13.24 45.65
C MET A 398 -1.16 -12.66 46.85
N ILE A 399 0.13 -12.33 46.68
CA ILE A 399 0.94 -11.71 47.74
C ILE A 399 1.05 -10.20 47.52
N CYS A 400 1.43 -9.78 46.31
CA CYS A 400 1.62 -8.35 46.01
C CYS A 400 0.45 -7.74 45.23
N PHE A 401 -0.50 -8.53 44.74
CA PHE A 401 -1.67 -8.11 43.94
C PHE A 401 -1.33 -7.40 42.62
N TYR A 402 -0.14 -7.67 42.07
CA TYR A 402 0.27 -7.19 40.76
C TYR A 402 0.45 -8.36 39.78
N VAL A 403 0.17 -8.14 38.50
CA VAL A 403 0.50 -9.07 37.41
C VAL A 403 2.00 -9.13 37.20
N LEU A 404 2.70 -8.01 37.35
CA LEU A 404 4.15 -7.93 37.22
C LEU A 404 4.81 -7.64 38.57
N HIS A 405 5.87 -8.39 38.89
CA HIS A 405 6.63 -8.12 40.11
C HIS A 405 7.39 -6.78 39.98
N GLY A 406 7.23 -5.86 40.94
CA GLY A 406 7.76 -4.49 40.83
C GLY A 406 9.27 -4.35 40.56
N GLN A 407 10.11 -5.28 41.05
CA GLN A 407 11.57 -5.25 40.80
C GLN A 407 12.01 -6.09 39.60
N THR A 408 11.63 -7.37 39.56
CA THR A 408 12.07 -8.32 38.52
C THR A 408 11.27 -8.22 37.23
N CYS A 409 10.12 -7.53 37.25
CA CYS A 409 9.20 -7.42 36.13
C CYS A 409 8.79 -8.80 35.58
N GLN A 410 8.70 -9.83 36.42
CA GLN A 410 8.32 -11.19 36.00
C GLN A 410 6.85 -11.45 36.28
N LEU A 411 6.25 -12.34 35.47
CA LEU A 411 4.91 -12.86 35.67
C LEU A 411 4.84 -13.90 36.80
N PRO A 412 3.69 -14.11 37.45
CA PRO A 412 3.52 -15.07 38.52
C PRO A 412 3.44 -16.49 37.96
N ARG A 413 4.59 -17.16 37.89
CA ARG A 413 4.73 -18.49 37.26
C ARG A 413 4.42 -19.65 38.21
N LEU A 414 4.48 -19.43 39.52
CA LEU A 414 4.29 -20.50 40.50
C LEU A 414 2.81 -20.61 40.85
N GLN A 415 2.22 -21.79 40.62
CA GLN A 415 0.81 -22.05 40.88
C GLN A 415 0.66 -23.08 42.00
N CYS A 416 -0.17 -22.79 43.00
CA CYS A 416 -0.51 -23.77 44.03
C CYS A 416 -1.31 -24.92 43.43
N LYS A 417 -0.91 -26.17 43.69
CA LYS A 417 -1.58 -27.35 43.14
C LYS A 417 -3.03 -27.51 43.62
N TYR A 418 -3.34 -27.04 44.83
CA TYR A 418 -4.66 -27.15 45.46
C TYR A 418 -5.60 -26.02 45.06
N CYS A 419 -5.27 -24.76 45.38
CA CYS A 419 -6.18 -23.63 45.14
C CYS A 419 -5.99 -22.94 43.79
N LYS A 420 -5.04 -23.39 42.96
CA LYS A 420 -4.72 -22.87 41.62
C LYS A 420 -4.34 -21.39 41.52
N LYS A 421 -4.20 -20.69 42.66
CA LYS A 421 -3.73 -19.30 42.73
C LYS A 421 -2.24 -19.21 42.39
N ARG A 422 -1.85 -18.07 41.80
CA ARG A 422 -0.51 -17.82 41.27
C ARG A 422 0.31 -16.84 42.09
N TYR A 423 1.63 -16.99 42.02
CA TYR A 423 2.61 -16.21 42.76
C TYR A 423 3.86 -15.91 41.93
N HIS A 424 4.45 -14.73 42.10
CA HIS A 424 5.82 -14.46 41.63
C HIS A 424 6.80 -15.30 42.43
N SER A 425 7.84 -15.80 41.75
CA SER A 425 8.90 -16.58 42.41
C SER A 425 9.55 -15.81 43.56
N ALA A 426 9.81 -14.51 43.37
CA ALA A 426 10.37 -13.65 44.41
C ALA A 426 9.43 -13.44 45.61
N CYS A 427 8.13 -13.22 45.37
CA CYS A 427 7.13 -13.06 46.43
C CYS A 427 6.99 -14.35 47.26
N LEU A 428 6.85 -15.50 46.59
CA LEU A 428 6.66 -16.77 47.27
C LEU A 428 7.92 -17.21 48.03
N TYR A 429 9.09 -17.01 47.44
CA TYR A 429 10.36 -17.30 48.11
C TYR A 429 10.54 -16.47 49.38
N ARG A 430 10.24 -15.16 49.31
CA ARG A 430 10.25 -14.28 50.49
C ARG A 430 9.25 -14.75 51.54
N TRP A 431 8.04 -15.16 51.14
CA TRP A 431 7.03 -15.70 52.06
C TRP A 431 7.51 -16.95 52.80
N PHE A 432 8.10 -17.92 52.11
CA PHE A 432 8.61 -19.14 52.74
C PHE A 432 9.75 -18.85 53.72
N ASN A 433 10.66 -17.95 53.36
CA ASN A 433 11.77 -17.58 54.24
C ASN A 433 11.29 -16.84 55.49
N THR A 434 10.32 -15.94 55.37
CA THR A 434 9.80 -15.18 56.53
C THR A 434 8.89 -16.02 57.43
N SER A 435 8.09 -16.92 56.86
CA SER A 435 7.15 -17.77 57.61
C SER A 435 7.79 -19.06 58.15
N ASN A 436 9.00 -19.39 57.73
CA ASN A 436 9.73 -20.61 58.04
C ASN A 436 8.93 -21.90 57.73
N ASN A 437 8.04 -21.85 56.73
CA ASN A 437 7.24 -22.98 56.26
C ASN A 437 6.94 -22.83 54.76
N SER A 438 6.81 -23.96 54.05
CA SER A 438 6.55 -24.03 52.60
C SER A 438 5.06 -24.17 52.28
N THR A 439 4.18 -23.52 53.05
CA THR A 439 2.73 -23.60 52.85
C THR A 439 2.20 -22.44 52.00
N CYS A 440 1.21 -22.74 51.17
CA CYS A 440 0.53 -21.78 50.31
C CYS A 440 -0.05 -20.60 51.12
N PRO A 441 0.29 -19.33 50.80
CA PRO A 441 -0.23 -18.16 51.52
C PRO A 441 -1.76 -18.10 51.56
N ASN A 442 -2.42 -18.57 50.50
CA ASN A 442 -3.87 -18.49 50.38
C ASN A 442 -4.62 -19.68 51.04
N CYS A 443 -4.20 -20.93 50.78
CA CYS A 443 -4.94 -22.12 51.24
C CYS A 443 -4.23 -22.94 52.33
N ARG A 444 -3.03 -22.54 52.75
CA ARG A 444 -2.21 -23.15 53.83
C ARG A 444 -1.79 -24.62 53.63
N ASN A 445 -2.16 -25.26 52.53
CA ASN A 445 -1.61 -26.56 52.14
C ASN A 445 -0.12 -26.44 51.77
N LEU A 446 0.63 -27.54 51.92
CA LEU A 446 2.01 -27.62 51.44
C LEU A 446 2.05 -27.31 49.92
N PHE A 447 2.93 -26.41 49.50
CA PHE A 447 2.85 -25.77 48.17
C PHE A 447 3.16 -26.71 46.99
#